data_AF-A0A2N0ZLK9-F1
#
_entry.id   AF-A0A2N0ZLK9-F1
#
_cell.length_a   1.000
_cell.length_b   1.000
_cell.length_c   1.000
_cell.angle_alpha   90.00
_cell.angle_beta   90.00
_cell.angle_gamma   90.00
#
_symmetry.space_group_name_H-M   'P 1'
#
loop_
_entity.id
_entity.type
_entity.pdbx_description
1 polymer ?
#
loop_
_entity_poly.entity_id
_entity_poly.type
_entity_poly.pdbx_seq_one_letter_code
_entity_poly.pdbx_strand_id
1 'polypeptide(L)'
;MFKLIFSVSFLTLGLISMPLHFSDASGETSYTEPTIEAAVEEEKVTIDSIKEKIHPNLSTEEITDTFGDPDQRLTDSMYNLPTWRYDIKINEDYESKTGTDSVDFQALKDKELQAIIFFSFDDNENIRNISVYYLNKDGKVQEYRQFADGFEKNTVIE
;
A
#
# COMPACT_ATOMS: atom_id res chain seq x y z
N MET A 1 -22.22 4.93 11.30
CA MET A 1 -22.73 5.28 9.95
C MET A 1 -22.46 6.74 9.68
N PHE A 2 -21.36 7.06 9.01
CA PHE A 2 -21.10 8.41 8.50
C PHE A 2 -21.21 8.37 6.98
N LYS A 3 -22.28 8.98 6.45
CA LYS A 3 -22.41 9.30 5.03
C LYS A 3 -21.93 10.74 4.86
N LEU A 4 -20.82 10.95 4.16
CA LEU A 4 -20.40 12.27 3.72
C LEU A 4 -20.74 12.40 2.23
N ILE A 5 -21.77 13.19 1.92
CA ILE A 5 -22.17 13.52 0.56
C ILE A 5 -21.56 14.87 0.24
N PHE A 6 -20.54 14.93 -0.62
CA PHE A 6 -20.09 16.19 -1.19
C PHE A 6 -21.01 16.57 -2.36
N SER A 7 -21.91 17.51 -2.08
CA SER A 7 -22.72 18.22 -3.07
C SER A 7 -21.95 19.46 -3.54
N VAL A 8 -21.59 19.51 -4.82
CA VAL A 8 -21.20 20.76 -5.49
C VAL A 8 -22.02 20.86 -6.77
N SER A 9 -23.18 21.51 -6.66
CA SER A 9 -23.99 21.89 -7.81
C SER A 9 -23.38 23.14 -8.43
N PHE A 10 -22.82 22.98 -9.63
CA PHE A 10 -22.31 24.10 -10.41
C PHE A 10 -23.45 24.96 -10.97
N LEU A 11 -23.21 26.26 -10.82
CA LEU A 11 -24.04 27.40 -11.18
C LEU A 11 -24.42 27.35 -12.67
N THR A 12 -25.71 27.50 -12.94
CA THR A 12 -26.28 27.72 -14.28
C THR A 12 -25.79 29.04 -14.88
N LEU A 13 -25.33 29.06 -16.14
CA LEU A 13 -25.37 30.26 -16.98
C LEU A 13 -25.89 29.90 -18.38
N GLY A 14 -26.84 30.71 -18.85
CA GLY A 14 -27.74 30.42 -19.95
C GLY A 14 -27.22 30.72 -21.37
N LEU A 15 -28.05 30.25 -22.29
CA LEU A 15 -28.05 30.36 -23.76
C LEU A 15 -27.71 31.76 -24.31
N ILE A 16 -26.86 31.81 -25.34
CA ILE A 16 -26.99 32.78 -26.44
C ILE A 16 -26.74 32.04 -27.78
N SER A 17 -27.73 32.16 -28.67
CA SER A 17 -27.72 31.73 -30.07
C SER A 17 -27.09 32.83 -30.95
N MET A 18 -26.23 32.50 -31.93
CA MET A 18 -26.11 33.19 -33.22
C MET A 18 -25.30 32.38 -34.27
N PRO A 19 -25.57 32.54 -35.59
CA PRO A 19 -24.88 31.84 -36.67
C PRO A 19 -23.76 32.66 -37.37
N LEU A 20 -22.82 31.93 -38.01
CA LEU A 20 -21.98 32.23 -39.19
C LEU A 20 -21.72 33.70 -39.61
N HIS A 21 -20.45 34.15 -39.62
CA HIS A 21 -19.80 34.74 -40.82
C HIS A 21 -18.28 34.98 -40.67
N PHE A 22 -17.59 34.95 -41.82
CA PHE A 22 -16.16 35.12 -42.14
C PHE A 22 -15.44 36.36 -41.55
N SER A 23 -14.11 36.27 -41.34
CA SER A 23 -13.08 36.96 -42.15
C SER A 23 -11.71 37.02 -41.44
N ASP A 24 -10.66 36.81 -42.24
CA ASP A 24 -9.21 36.83 -41.97
C ASP A 24 -8.71 38.10 -41.24
N ALA A 25 -7.78 37.96 -40.29
CA ALA A 25 -6.69 38.90 -39.98
C ALA A 25 -5.80 38.42 -38.82
N SER A 26 -4.50 38.41 -39.10
CA SER A 26 -3.31 38.36 -38.22
C SER A 26 -3.49 38.70 -36.72
N GLY A 27 -2.91 37.87 -35.86
CA GLY A 27 -2.55 38.25 -34.49
C GLY A 27 -2.14 37.04 -33.65
N GLU A 28 -0.85 36.93 -33.34
CA GLU A 28 -0.34 36.03 -32.29
C GLU A 28 -1.12 36.21 -30.98
N THR A 29 -1.56 35.11 -30.38
CA THR A 29 -1.46 34.86 -28.94
C THR A 29 -1.77 33.38 -28.70
N SER A 30 -0.71 32.63 -28.46
CA SER A 30 -0.76 31.25 -27.99
C SER A 30 -1.33 31.23 -26.58
N TYR A 31 -2.57 30.78 -26.43
CA TYR A 31 -3.14 30.47 -25.13
C TYR A 31 -2.53 29.16 -24.63
N THR A 32 -1.46 29.26 -23.83
CA THR A 32 -1.01 28.16 -22.96
C THR A 32 -2.06 27.94 -21.88
N GLU A 33 -2.84 26.88 -22.06
CA GLU A 33 -3.70 26.31 -21.04
C GLU A 33 -2.84 25.88 -19.83
N PRO A 34 -3.13 26.34 -18.61
CA PRO A 34 -2.38 25.91 -17.44
C PRO A 34 -2.78 24.46 -17.14
N THR A 35 -1.92 23.53 -17.53
CA THR A 35 -1.95 22.15 -17.04
C THR A 35 -1.64 22.23 -15.55
N ILE A 36 -2.69 22.16 -14.73
CA ILE A 36 -2.56 21.97 -13.30
C ILE A 36 -2.18 20.51 -13.10
N GLU A 37 -0.89 20.24 -13.24
CA GLU A 37 -0.27 18.99 -12.84
C GLU A 37 -0.21 19.02 -11.31
N ALA A 38 -1.32 18.62 -10.68
CA ALA A 38 -1.34 18.34 -9.26
C ALA A 38 -0.39 17.16 -9.03
N ALA A 39 0.85 17.48 -8.67
CA ALA A 39 1.81 16.51 -8.18
C ALA A 39 1.23 15.91 -6.90
N VAL A 40 0.60 14.74 -7.04
CA VAL A 40 0.31 13.84 -5.92
C VAL A 40 1.67 13.39 -5.44
N GLU A 41 2.13 14.00 -4.36
CA GLU A 41 3.35 13.58 -3.68
C GLU A 41 3.09 12.19 -3.11
N GLU A 42 3.55 11.15 -3.81
CA GLU A 42 3.42 9.78 -3.34
C GLU A 42 4.16 9.66 -2.01
N GLU A 43 3.39 9.51 -0.93
CA GLU A 43 3.94 9.35 0.42
C GLU A 43 4.77 8.07 0.44
N LYS A 44 6.09 8.24 0.49
CA LYS A 44 7.01 7.11 0.59
C LYS A 44 6.73 6.35 1.88
N VAL A 45 6.17 5.15 1.75
CA VAL A 45 5.94 4.23 2.88
C VAL A 45 7.28 4.01 3.59
N THR A 46 7.30 4.05 4.93
CA THR A 46 8.49 3.78 5.74
C THR A 46 8.24 2.56 6.63
N ILE A 47 9.30 1.96 7.17
CA ILE A 47 9.13 0.84 8.10
C ILE A 47 8.37 1.27 9.36
N ASP A 48 8.62 2.48 9.85
CA ASP A 48 7.92 3.00 11.03
C ASP A 48 6.44 3.25 10.72
N SER A 49 6.10 3.78 9.54
CA SER A 49 4.69 3.95 9.15
C SER A 49 3.98 2.62 8.87
N ILE A 50 4.70 1.55 8.48
CA ILE A 50 4.14 0.19 8.45
C ILE A 50 3.83 -0.28 9.87
N LYS A 51 4.76 -0.10 10.81
CA LYS A 51 4.60 -0.52 12.21
C LYS A 51 3.44 0.18 12.92
N GLU A 52 3.21 1.45 12.61
CA GLU A 52 2.07 2.21 13.15
C GLU A 52 0.71 1.73 12.64
N LYS A 53 0.68 1.11 11.46
CA LYS A 53 -0.55 0.62 10.80
C LYS A 53 -0.91 -0.82 11.17
N ILE A 54 0.02 -1.57 11.77
CA ILE A 54 -0.23 -2.96 12.16
C ILE A 54 -0.54 -3.07 13.66
N HIS A 55 -1.54 -3.88 13.99
CA HIS A 55 -1.80 -4.30 15.36
C HIS A 55 -2.60 -5.61 15.39
N PRO A 56 -2.46 -6.44 16.44
CA PRO A 56 -3.13 -7.76 16.50
C PRO A 56 -4.66 -7.69 16.55
N ASN A 57 -5.24 -6.52 16.85
CA ASN A 57 -6.70 -6.36 16.90
C ASN A 57 -7.33 -6.00 15.56
N LEU A 58 -6.56 -5.94 14.46
CA LEU A 58 -7.13 -5.66 13.13
C LEU A 58 -8.02 -6.82 12.69
N SER A 59 -9.18 -6.50 12.13
CA SER A 59 -9.97 -7.42 11.34
C SER A 59 -9.36 -7.63 9.96
N THR A 60 -9.71 -8.73 9.30
CA THR A 60 -9.26 -8.99 7.92
C THR A 60 -9.69 -7.91 6.93
N GLU A 61 -10.86 -7.29 7.14
CA GLU A 61 -11.34 -6.15 6.34
C GLU A 61 -10.44 -4.93 6.51
N GLU A 62 -10.10 -4.57 7.75
CA GLU A 62 -9.18 -3.45 8.03
C GLU A 62 -7.77 -3.70 7.47
N ILE A 63 -7.30 -4.95 7.50
CA ILE A 63 -6.02 -5.31 6.85
C ILE A 63 -6.13 -5.05 5.35
N THR A 64 -7.19 -5.51 4.69
CA THR A 64 -7.36 -5.32 3.24
C THR A 64 -7.59 -3.86 2.85
N ASP A 65 -8.28 -3.09 3.67
CA ASP A 65 -8.46 -1.65 3.44
C ASP A 65 -7.14 -0.88 3.56
N THR A 66 -6.24 -1.35 4.44
CA THR A 66 -4.95 -0.70 4.71
C THR A 66 -3.86 -1.10 3.72
N PHE A 67 -3.80 -2.38 3.35
CA PHE A 67 -2.70 -2.96 2.58
C PHE A 67 -3.12 -3.51 1.21
N GLY A 68 -4.41 -3.53 0.89
CA GLY A 68 -4.96 -4.16 -0.30
C GLY A 68 -5.21 -5.65 -0.14
N ASP A 69 -5.46 -6.35 -1.24
CA ASP A 69 -5.49 -7.80 -1.25
C ASP A 69 -4.09 -8.37 -0.98
N PRO A 70 -3.97 -9.50 -0.23
CA PRO A 70 -2.67 -10.12 0.00
C PRO A 70 -2.08 -10.67 -1.29
N ASP A 71 -0.78 -10.46 -1.49
CA ASP A 71 -0.02 -11.03 -2.61
C ASP A 71 -0.11 -12.56 -2.62
N GLN A 72 -0.11 -13.17 -1.43
CA GLN A 72 -0.28 -14.61 -1.26
C GLN A 72 -1.10 -14.95 -0.02
N ARG A 73 -2.05 -15.89 -0.18
CA ARG A 73 -2.71 -16.59 0.93
C ARG A 73 -2.04 -17.94 1.10
N LEU A 74 -1.39 -18.12 2.24
CA LEU A 74 -0.49 -19.22 2.57
C LEU A 74 -1.02 -20.00 3.77
N THR A 75 -0.32 -21.09 4.08
CA THR A 75 -0.49 -21.84 5.32
C THR A 75 0.87 -21.92 6.01
N ASP A 76 0.92 -21.50 7.28
CA ASP A 76 2.12 -21.60 8.11
C ASP A 76 2.57 -23.06 8.20
N SER A 77 3.83 -23.31 7.88
CA SER A 77 4.37 -24.67 7.74
C SER A 77 4.52 -25.41 9.07
N MET A 78 4.59 -24.68 10.19
CA MET A 78 4.79 -25.24 11.53
C MET A 78 3.47 -25.60 12.22
N TYR A 79 2.46 -24.75 12.06
CA TYR A 79 1.18 -24.83 12.76
C TYR A 79 0.00 -25.20 11.86
N ASN A 80 0.21 -25.23 10.54
CA ASN A 80 -0.84 -25.45 9.54
C ASN A 80 -2.00 -24.44 9.64
N LEU A 81 -1.66 -23.18 9.93
CA LEU A 81 -2.62 -22.09 10.13
C LEU A 81 -2.64 -21.11 8.96
N PRO A 82 -3.77 -20.46 8.66
CA PRO A 82 -3.85 -19.46 7.60
C PRO A 82 -2.85 -18.32 7.84
N THR A 83 -2.15 -17.91 6.78
CA THR A 83 -1.24 -16.77 6.82
C THR A 83 -1.41 -15.94 5.56
N TRP A 84 -1.48 -14.62 5.67
CA TRP A 84 -1.47 -13.71 4.54
C TRP A 84 -0.11 -13.04 4.42
N ARG A 85 0.42 -13.01 3.20
CA ARG A 85 1.68 -12.34 2.86
C ARG A 85 1.38 -11.09 2.04
N TYR A 86 2.06 -10.02 2.42
CA TYR A 86 2.10 -8.76 1.69
C TYR A 86 3.56 -8.40 1.40
N ASP A 87 3.83 -8.05 0.15
CA ASP A 87 5.13 -7.64 -0.34
C ASP A 87 5.08 -6.13 -0.63
N ILE A 88 5.74 -5.33 0.21
CA ILE A 88 5.86 -3.89 0.00
C ILE A 88 6.98 -3.68 -1.02
N LYS A 89 6.60 -3.51 -2.28
CA LYS A 89 7.52 -3.51 -3.42
C LYS A 89 8.28 -2.19 -3.55
N ILE A 90 9.52 -2.31 -4.03
CA ILE A 90 10.29 -1.20 -4.62
C ILE A 90 10.31 -1.40 -6.14
N ASN A 91 10.47 -2.65 -6.59
CA ASN A 91 10.29 -3.05 -7.96
C ASN A 91 8.90 -3.68 -8.16
N GLU A 92 8.04 -3.02 -8.93
CA GLU A 92 6.68 -3.49 -9.22
C GLU A 92 6.65 -4.83 -9.97
N ASP A 93 7.71 -5.15 -10.72
CA ASP A 93 7.85 -6.40 -11.46
C ASP A 93 8.26 -7.59 -10.56
N TYR A 94 8.51 -7.35 -9.26
CA TYR A 94 8.79 -8.44 -8.33
C TYR A 94 7.58 -9.34 -8.15
N GLU A 95 7.81 -10.64 -8.28
CA GLU A 95 6.87 -11.69 -7.92
C GLU A 95 7.55 -12.73 -7.03
N SER A 96 6.92 -13.02 -5.89
CA SER A 96 7.36 -14.10 -5.01
C SER A 96 7.27 -15.44 -5.75
N LYS A 97 8.41 -16.13 -5.85
CA LYS A 97 8.49 -17.48 -6.45
C LYS A 97 8.21 -18.59 -5.45
N THR A 98 7.97 -18.25 -4.19
CA THR A 98 7.79 -19.21 -3.11
C THR A 98 6.31 -19.39 -2.80
N GLY A 99 5.81 -20.63 -2.85
CA GLY A 99 4.44 -20.98 -2.46
C GLY A 99 4.28 -21.32 -0.97
N THR A 100 5.29 -21.00 -0.16
CA THR A 100 5.37 -21.29 1.28
C THR A 100 5.57 -20.00 2.08
N ASP A 101 5.43 -20.07 3.40
CA ASP A 101 5.72 -19.00 4.38
C ASP A 101 7.22 -18.63 4.49
N SER A 102 8.00 -18.87 3.43
CA SER A 102 9.41 -18.54 3.36
C SER A 102 9.61 -17.06 3.07
N VAL A 103 10.61 -16.47 3.72
CA VAL A 103 10.98 -15.06 3.53
C VAL A 103 12.05 -14.95 2.45
N ASP A 104 11.82 -14.09 1.45
CA ASP A 104 12.79 -13.81 0.40
C ASP A 104 13.81 -12.74 0.86
N PHE A 105 14.80 -13.17 1.64
CA PHE A 105 15.84 -12.28 2.14
C PHE A 105 16.69 -11.67 1.03
N GLN A 106 16.81 -12.36 -0.11
CA GLN A 106 17.61 -11.86 -1.23
C GLN A 106 16.88 -10.69 -1.90
N ALA A 107 15.57 -10.78 -2.11
CA ALA A 107 14.76 -9.66 -2.62
C ALA A 107 14.84 -8.41 -1.73
N LEU A 108 14.89 -8.57 -0.41
CA LEU A 108 15.13 -7.47 0.53
C LEU A 108 16.53 -6.86 0.32
N LYS A 109 17.57 -7.69 0.23
CA LYS A 109 18.98 -7.26 0.03
C LYS A 109 19.20 -6.56 -1.31
N ASP A 110 18.59 -7.07 -2.36
CA ASP A 110 18.68 -6.54 -3.72
C ASP A 110 17.78 -5.31 -3.93
N LYS A 111 16.98 -4.94 -2.90
CA LYS A 111 16.04 -3.82 -2.92
C LYS A 111 14.94 -3.97 -3.98
N GLU A 112 14.56 -5.21 -4.26
CA GLU A 112 13.32 -5.52 -4.98
C GLU A 112 12.10 -5.26 -4.08
N LEU A 113 12.26 -5.54 -2.79
CA LEU A 113 11.26 -5.33 -1.74
C LEU A 113 11.77 -4.37 -0.67
N GLN A 114 10.88 -3.52 -0.17
CA GLN A 114 11.11 -2.70 1.01
C GLN A 114 10.84 -3.49 2.30
N ALA A 115 9.75 -4.26 2.32
CA ALA A 115 9.37 -5.09 3.45
C ALA A 115 8.51 -6.27 3.01
N ILE A 116 8.50 -7.32 3.82
CA ILE A 116 7.56 -8.44 3.71
C ILE A 116 6.77 -8.52 5.02
N ILE A 117 5.45 -8.54 4.94
CA ILE A 117 4.57 -8.62 6.09
C ILE A 117 3.81 -9.95 6.05
N PHE A 118 3.81 -10.66 7.17
CA PHE A 118 2.97 -11.84 7.38
C PHE A 118 1.97 -11.56 8.49
N PHE A 119 0.68 -11.73 8.19
CA PHE A 119 -0.39 -11.82 9.18
C PHE A 119 -0.74 -13.30 9.34
N SER A 120 -0.39 -13.90 10.48
CA SER A 120 -0.74 -15.29 10.78
C SER A 120 -1.95 -15.34 11.69
N PHE A 121 -2.94 -16.12 11.31
CA PHE A 121 -4.22 -16.21 12.00
C PHE A 121 -4.32 -17.47 12.86
N ASP A 122 -5.22 -17.47 13.84
CA ASP A 122 -5.66 -18.67 14.53
C ASP A 122 -6.87 -19.32 13.82
N ASP A 123 -7.37 -20.43 14.38
CA ASP A 123 -8.53 -21.15 13.83
C ASP A 123 -9.84 -20.35 13.86
N ASN A 124 -9.89 -19.25 14.62
CA ASN A 124 -11.05 -18.36 14.71
C ASN A 124 -10.85 -17.09 13.88
N GLU A 125 -9.87 -17.08 12.97
CA GLU A 125 -9.52 -15.95 12.09
C GLU A 125 -9.03 -14.70 12.84
N ASN A 126 -8.60 -14.82 14.11
CA ASN A 126 -7.94 -13.73 14.82
C ASN A 126 -6.45 -13.71 14.52
N ILE A 127 -5.83 -12.53 14.52
CA ILE A 127 -4.38 -12.42 14.35
C ILE A 127 -3.66 -13.02 15.56
N ARG A 128 -2.89 -14.08 15.32
CA ARG A 128 -2.02 -14.71 16.31
C ARG A 128 -0.71 -13.92 16.45
N ASN A 129 -0.13 -13.52 15.32
CA ASN A 129 1.04 -12.65 15.27
C ASN A 129 1.17 -11.98 13.90
N ILE A 130 1.92 -10.87 13.88
CA ILE A 130 2.30 -10.12 12.69
C ILE A 130 3.82 -10.10 12.64
N SER A 131 4.42 -10.50 11.52
CA SER A 131 5.87 -10.46 11.32
C SER A 131 6.22 -9.55 10.15
N VAL A 132 7.11 -8.58 10.36
CA VAL A 132 7.60 -7.64 9.35
C VAL A 132 9.10 -7.85 9.17
N TYR A 133 9.51 -8.23 7.97
CA TYR A 133 10.90 -8.41 7.58
C TYR A 133 11.36 -7.26 6.71
N TYR A 134 12.50 -6.67 7.04
CA TYR A 134 13.06 -5.52 6.32
C TYR A 134 14.58 -5.41 6.51
N LEU A 135 15.26 -4.62 5.68
CA LEU A 135 16.65 -4.25 5.92
C LEU A 135 16.76 -3.14 6.95
N ASN A 136 17.55 -3.36 7.99
CA ASN A 136 17.88 -2.32 8.96
C ASN A 136 18.96 -1.36 8.42
N LYS A 137 19.34 -0.37 9.24
CA LYS A 137 20.32 0.67 8.87
C LYS A 137 21.72 0.11 8.58
N ASP A 138 22.04 -1.08 9.08
CA ASP A 138 23.31 -1.75 8.87
C ASP A 138 23.29 -2.69 7.64
N GLY A 139 22.18 -2.70 6.88
CA GLY A 139 21.99 -3.59 5.73
C GLY A 139 21.72 -5.05 6.10
N LYS A 140 21.37 -5.31 7.36
CA LYS A 140 21.05 -6.62 7.90
C LYS A 140 19.55 -6.87 7.88
N VAL A 141 19.14 -8.13 7.70
CA VAL A 141 17.71 -8.46 7.75
C VAL A 141 17.26 -8.45 9.20
N GLN A 142 16.23 -7.65 9.48
CA GLN A 142 15.58 -7.55 10.77
C GLN A 142 14.13 -8.02 10.65
N GLU A 143 13.72 -8.79 11.65
CA GLU A 143 12.33 -9.11 11.91
C GLU A 143 11.82 -8.26 13.07
N TYR A 144 10.72 -7.55 12.85
CA TYR A 144 9.84 -7.06 13.91
C TYR A 144 8.62 -7.97 13.98
N ARG A 145 8.33 -8.53 15.16
CA ARG A 145 7.18 -9.41 15.37
C ARG A 145 6.32 -8.88 16.50
N GLN A 146 5.02 -8.77 16.27
CA GLN A 146 4.02 -8.42 17.27
C GLN A 146 3.08 -9.60 17.50
N PHE A 147 2.84 -9.96 18.75
CA PHE A 147 2.00 -11.08 19.13
C PHE A 147 0.59 -10.62 19.51
N ALA A 148 -0.36 -11.55 19.59
CA ALA A 148 -1.76 -11.27 19.94
C ALA A 148 -1.96 -10.48 21.26
N ASP A 149 -1.05 -10.66 22.22
CA ASP A 149 -1.05 -9.93 23.50
C ASP A 149 -0.43 -8.52 23.42
N GLY A 150 0.00 -8.10 22.24
CA GLY A 150 0.69 -6.84 21.99
C GLY A 150 2.19 -6.88 22.32
N PHE A 151 2.74 -8.02 22.76
CA PHE A 151 4.17 -8.15 22.97
C PHE A 151 4.93 -7.98 21.65
N GLU A 152 6.05 -7.25 21.69
CA GLU A 152 6.88 -6.99 20.52
C GLU A 152 8.26 -7.63 20.67
N LYS A 153 8.76 -8.19 19.58
CA LYS A 153 10.10 -8.76 19.49
C LYS A 153 10.81 -8.22 18.26
N ASN A 154 12.04 -7.75 18.45
CA ASN A 154 12.94 -7.39 17.36
C ASN A 154 14.08 -8.39 17.31
N THR A 155 14.34 -8.98 16.14
CA THR A 155 15.40 -9.97 15.94
C THR A 155 16.20 -9.60 14.70
N VAL A 156 17.52 -9.52 14.81
CA VAL A 156 18.41 -9.48 13.64
C VAL A 156 18.67 -10.92 13.22
N ILE A 157 18.37 -11.24 11.96
CA ILE A 157 18.46 -12.61 11.43
C ILE A 157 19.83 -12.87 10.79
N GLU A 158 20.33 -11.91 10.02
CA GLU A 158 21.62 -12.00 9.30
C GLU A 158 22.33 -10.64 9.28
#